data_AF-A0A178W517-F1
#
_entry.id   AF-A0A178W517-F1
#
_cell.length_a   1.000
_cell.length_b   1.000
_cell.length_c   1.000
_cell.angle_alpha   90.00
_cell.angle_beta   90.00
_cell.angle_gamma   90.00
#
_symmetry.space_group_name_H-M   'P 1'
#
loop_
_entity.id
_entity.type
_entity.pdbx_description
1 polymer ?
#
loop_
_entity_poly.entity_id
_entity_poly.type
_entity_poly.pdbx_seq_one_letter_code
_entity_poly.pdbx_strand_id
1 'polypeptide(L)'
;MTFDVRSETFMPITSPHGVDLNKGSWRLVNYSQQGGFALVNESRGFIYQSNGGDAYLETWVWNVDTRKWSMNSILIRKWKDYAQDNEDYDYRFRGTQGTYELVFAPIRVKEDGSLTVILYNTDTQAFRRSKVQMMGEGHEFRFVDTFLDHVDSTLLI
;
A
#
# COMPACT_ATOMS: atom_id res chain seq x y z
N MET A 1 28.38 8.30 -0.62
CA MET A 1 28.11 6.94 -0.11
C MET A 1 27.81 6.06 -1.32
N THR A 2 28.53 4.97 -1.52
CA THR A 2 28.31 4.03 -2.63
C THR A 2 27.83 2.71 -2.05
N PHE A 3 26.65 2.26 -2.49
CA PHE A 3 26.07 0.97 -2.12
C PHE A 3 26.39 -0.05 -3.22
N ASP A 4 27.11 -1.13 -2.89
CA ASP A 4 27.38 -2.24 -3.82
C ASP A 4 26.44 -3.40 -3.51
N VAL A 5 25.43 -3.61 -4.36
CA VAL A 5 24.47 -4.71 -4.22
C VAL A 5 25.16 -6.07 -4.16
N ARG A 6 26.35 -6.22 -4.77
CA ARG A 6 27.07 -7.50 -4.84
C ARG A 6 27.75 -7.88 -3.53
N SER A 7 27.94 -6.94 -2.60
CA SER A 7 28.47 -7.26 -1.27
C SER A 7 27.40 -7.75 -0.29
N GLU A 8 26.12 -7.67 -0.67
CA GLU A 8 25.01 -8.11 0.16
C GLU A 8 24.66 -9.58 -0.07
N THR A 9 24.28 -10.27 1.00
CA THR A 9 23.73 -11.64 0.92
C THR A 9 22.22 -11.58 0.98
N PHE A 10 21.56 -11.96 -0.11
CA PHE A 10 20.10 -11.98 -0.17
C PHE A 10 19.55 -13.34 0.25
N MET A 11 18.52 -13.33 1.09
CA MET A 11 17.76 -14.53 1.43
C MET A 11 16.46 -14.53 0.63
N PRO A 12 16.19 -15.56 -0.19
CA PRO A 12 14.93 -15.64 -0.91
C PRO A 12 13.77 -15.84 0.06
N ILE A 13 12.69 -15.09 -0.16
CA ILE A 13 11.41 -15.28 0.52
C ILE A 13 10.50 -16.06 -0.43
N THR A 14 10.04 -17.22 0.01
CA THR A 14 9.09 -18.04 -0.76
C THR A 14 7.74 -17.34 -0.84
N SER A 15 6.97 -17.53 -1.91
CA SER A 15 5.61 -16.99 -1.99
C SER A 15 4.69 -17.61 -0.92
N PRO A 16 3.60 -16.91 -0.53
CA PRO A 16 2.58 -17.51 0.31
C PRO A 16 1.96 -18.75 -0.34
N HIS A 17 1.48 -19.69 0.47
CA HIS A 17 0.84 -20.89 -0.05
C HIS A 17 -0.37 -20.56 -0.92
N GLY A 18 -0.45 -21.15 -2.13
CA GLY A 18 -1.54 -20.90 -3.07
C GLY A 18 -1.43 -19.59 -3.86
N VAL A 19 -0.35 -18.81 -3.64
CA VAL A 19 -0.06 -17.60 -4.42
C VAL A 19 0.90 -17.94 -5.56
N ASP A 20 0.38 -17.85 -6.79
CA ASP A 20 1.18 -17.87 -8.02
C ASP A 20 1.53 -16.44 -8.41
N LEU A 21 2.78 -16.04 -8.15
CA LEU A 21 3.29 -14.70 -8.47
C LEU A 21 3.33 -14.43 -9.98
N ASN A 22 3.28 -15.46 -10.84
CA ASN A 22 3.21 -15.31 -12.29
C ASN A 22 1.76 -15.08 -12.78
N LYS A 23 0.77 -15.29 -11.92
CA LYS A 23 -0.65 -15.17 -12.24
C LYS A 23 -1.32 -14.20 -11.28
N GLY A 24 -1.19 -12.90 -11.57
CA GLY A 24 -1.89 -11.84 -10.85
C GLY A 24 -1.11 -10.53 -10.84
N SER A 25 -1.80 -9.47 -10.43
CA SER A 25 -1.21 -8.15 -10.23
C SER A 25 -0.71 -8.06 -8.79
N TRP A 26 0.38 -8.76 -8.46
CA TRP A 26 0.91 -8.82 -7.11
C TRP A 26 1.87 -7.65 -6.84
N ARG A 27 1.75 -7.04 -5.66
CA ARG A 27 2.63 -5.96 -5.23
C ARG A 27 3.10 -6.18 -3.80
N LEU A 28 4.39 -5.97 -3.58
CA LEU A 28 4.96 -5.90 -2.23
C LEU A 28 4.84 -4.46 -1.73
N VAL A 29 4.26 -4.27 -0.55
CA VAL A 29 4.02 -2.95 0.06
C VAL A 29 4.57 -2.91 1.48
N ASN A 30 4.95 -1.71 1.93
CA ASN A 30 5.40 -1.51 3.31
C ASN A 30 4.26 -1.82 4.30
N TYR A 31 4.56 -2.55 5.37
CA TYR A 31 3.60 -2.91 6.42
C TYR A 31 4.24 -2.69 7.81
N SER A 32 4.41 -1.41 8.15
CA SER A 32 5.06 -0.89 9.36
C SER A 32 4.47 -1.40 10.66
N GLN A 33 3.18 -1.79 10.70
CA GLN A 33 2.54 -2.36 11.89
C GLN A 33 3.30 -3.56 12.49
N GLN A 34 4.03 -4.30 11.66
CA GLN A 34 4.78 -5.49 12.08
C GLN A 34 6.26 -5.40 11.69
N GLY A 35 6.76 -4.20 11.36
CA GLY A 35 8.14 -3.99 10.90
C GLY A 35 8.49 -4.76 9.63
N GLY A 36 7.49 -5.14 8.83
CA GLY A 36 7.63 -6.04 7.69
C GLY A 36 7.03 -5.47 6.43
N PHE A 37 6.59 -6.37 5.56
CA PHE A 37 5.95 -6.05 4.29
C PHE A 37 4.73 -6.94 4.11
N ALA A 38 3.82 -6.48 3.26
CA ALA A 38 2.66 -7.25 2.84
C ALA A 38 2.68 -7.47 1.33
N LEU A 39 2.20 -8.62 0.89
CA LEU A 39 1.92 -8.94 -0.49
C LEU A 39 0.42 -8.77 -0.73
N VAL A 40 0.06 -7.89 -1.67
CA VAL A 40 -1.33 -7.58 -2.03
C VAL A 40 -1.58 -7.93 -3.48
N ASN A 41 -2.78 -8.43 -3.78
CA ASN A 41 -3.26 -8.56 -5.15
C ASN A 41 -3.97 -7.27 -5.54
N GLU A 42 -3.38 -6.44 -6.41
CA GLU A 42 -3.98 -5.18 -6.81
C GLU A 42 -5.34 -5.38 -7.47
N SER A 43 -5.55 -6.45 -8.23
CA SER A 43 -6.81 -6.70 -8.97
C SER A 43 -7.92 -7.32 -8.11
N ARG A 44 -7.58 -8.00 -7.01
CA ARG A 44 -8.53 -8.78 -6.18
C ARG A 44 -8.42 -8.52 -4.68
N GLY A 45 -7.62 -7.53 -4.28
CA GLY A 45 -7.34 -7.27 -2.87
C GLY A 45 -8.53 -6.72 -2.07
N PHE A 46 -9.59 -6.29 -2.75
CA PHE A 46 -10.82 -5.85 -2.12
C PHE A 46 -11.97 -6.84 -2.36
N ILE A 47 -12.60 -7.26 -1.27
CA ILE A 47 -13.87 -8.01 -1.29
C ILE A 47 -14.97 -7.09 -0.78
N TYR A 48 -15.81 -6.61 -1.70
CA TYR A 48 -16.92 -5.71 -1.37
C TYR A 48 -18.08 -6.48 -0.75
N GLN A 49 -18.60 -5.95 0.36
CA GLN A 49 -19.78 -6.49 1.01
C GLN A 49 -21.05 -6.07 0.25
N SER A 50 -22.06 -6.93 0.26
CA SER A 50 -23.36 -6.68 -0.40
C SER A 50 -24.20 -5.60 0.29
N ASN A 51 -23.82 -5.18 1.49
CA ASN A 51 -24.65 -4.41 2.43
C ASN A 51 -24.46 -2.88 2.38
N GLY A 52 -23.80 -2.32 1.38
CA GLY A 52 -23.77 -0.87 1.19
C GLY A 52 -22.43 -0.19 1.47
N GLY A 53 -21.35 -0.74 0.91
CA GLY A 53 -20.13 0.01 0.69
C GLY A 53 -18.94 -0.33 1.57
N ASP A 54 -19.09 -1.27 2.50
CA ASP A 54 -17.96 -1.86 3.23
C ASP A 54 -17.12 -2.75 2.29
N ALA A 55 -15.82 -2.84 2.57
CA ALA A 55 -14.92 -3.74 1.86
C ALA A 55 -13.91 -4.39 2.81
N TYR A 56 -13.57 -5.65 2.56
CA TYR A 56 -12.42 -6.29 3.18
C TYR A 56 -11.19 -6.08 2.31
N LEU A 57 -10.11 -5.61 2.91
CA LEU A 57 -8.78 -5.60 2.32
C LEU A 57 -8.06 -6.89 2.73
N GLU A 58 -7.80 -7.76 1.76
CA GLU A 58 -7.04 -8.99 1.97
C GLU A 58 -5.56 -8.80 1.58
N THR A 59 -4.67 -9.13 2.52
CA THR A 59 -3.23 -9.05 2.32
C THR A 59 -2.53 -10.27 2.91
N TRP A 60 -1.41 -10.68 2.32
CA TRP A 60 -0.50 -11.63 2.96
C TRP A 60 0.57 -10.82 3.68
N VAL A 61 0.69 -10.93 5.00
CA VAL A 61 1.68 -10.20 5.78
C VAL A 61 2.84 -11.13 6.11
N TRP A 62 4.06 -10.64 5.91
CA TRP A 62 5.27 -11.36 6.27
C TRP A 62 5.63 -11.10 7.73
N ASN A 63 5.63 -12.16 8.54
CA ASN A 63 6.10 -12.10 9.91
C ASN A 63 7.62 -12.33 9.93
N VAL A 64 8.38 -11.29 10.31
CA VAL A 64 9.84 -11.30 10.29
C VAL A 64 10.43 -12.31 11.29
N ASP A 65 9.82 -12.45 12.47
CA ASP A 65 10.31 -13.32 13.53
C ASP A 65 10.17 -14.80 13.19
N THR A 66 9.01 -15.17 12.64
CA THR A 66 8.67 -16.57 12.31
C THR A 66 9.04 -16.95 10.88
N ARG A 67 9.38 -15.96 10.04
CA ARG A 67 9.66 -16.11 8.61
C ARG A 67 8.54 -16.85 7.87
N LYS A 68 7.30 -16.45 8.15
CA LYS A 68 6.10 -17.04 7.56
C LYS A 68 5.13 -15.98 7.09
N TRP A 69 4.39 -16.33 6.05
CA TRP A 69 3.24 -15.57 5.59
C TRP A 69 2.01 -15.91 6.42
N SER A 70 1.22 -14.89 6.75
CA SER A 70 -0.14 -15.04 7.27
C SER A 70 -1.10 -14.21 6.42
N MET A 71 -2.27 -14.77 6.14
CA MET A 71 -3.35 -14.02 5.51
C MET A 71 -3.97 -13.09 6.57
N ASN A 72 -4.10 -11.82 6.23
CA ASN A 72 -4.74 -10.79 7.02
C ASN A 72 -5.92 -10.23 6.24
N SER A 73 -7.02 -9.95 6.93
CA SER A 73 -8.23 -9.40 6.34
C SER A 73 -8.74 -8.26 7.21
N ILE A 74 -8.71 -7.04 6.67
CA ILE A 74 -9.09 -5.82 7.39
C ILE A 74 -10.42 -5.33 6.85
N LEU A 75 -11.43 -5.22 7.71
CA LEU A 75 -12.70 -4.60 7.36
C LEU A 75 -12.55 -3.07 7.31
N ILE A 76 -12.82 -2.49 6.16
CA ILE A 76 -12.85 -1.05 5.94
C ILE A 76 -14.30 -0.63 5.72
N ARG A 77 -14.86 -0.01 6.74
CA ARG A 77 -16.25 0.44 6.71
C ARG A 77 -16.43 1.64 5.78
N LYS A 78 -17.53 1.68 5.03
CA LYS A 78 -17.90 2.75 4.11
C LYS A 78 -16.82 3.06 3.05
N TRP A 79 -15.99 2.08 2.72
CA TRP A 79 -14.92 2.24 1.74
C TRP A 79 -15.45 2.75 0.39
N LYS A 80 -16.51 2.13 -0.12
CA LYS A 80 -17.13 2.50 -1.40
C LYS A 80 -17.63 3.94 -1.37
N ASP A 81 -18.38 4.32 -0.34
CA ASP A 81 -18.94 5.66 -0.20
C ASP A 81 -17.84 6.73 -0.15
N TYR A 82 -16.70 6.43 0.50
CA TYR A 82 -15.60 7.37 0.62
C TYR A 82 -14.67 7.39 -0.61
N ALA A 83 -14.35 6.23 -1.16
CA ALA A 83 -13.38 6.09 -2.25
C ALA A 83 -14.00 6.36 -3.64
N GLN A 84 -15.29 6.07 -3.83
CA GLN A 84 -15.99 6.23 -5.11
C GLN A 84 -16.78 7.54 -5.24
N ASP A 85 -16.60 8.47 -4.31
CA ASP A 85 -17.10 9.86 -4.37
C ASP A 85 -16.56 10.64 -5.61
N ASN A 86 -15.55 10.10 -6.30
CA ASN A 86 -15.13 10.52 -7.64
C ASN A 86 -15.03 9.28 -8.53
N GLU A 87 -15.87 9.16 -9.55
CA GLU A 87 -15.95 8.00 -10.47
C GLU A 87 -14.65 7.71 -11.24
N ASP A 88 -13.67 8.62 -11.21
CA ASP A 88 -12.44 8.53 -12.00
C ASP A 88 -11.26 7.79 -11.35
N TYR A 89 -11.36 7.43 -10.05
CA TYR A 89 -10.21 6.93 -9.29
C TYR A 89 -10.41 5.54 -8.69
N ASP A 90 -9.78 4.54 -9.31
CA ASP A 90 -9.55 3.22 -8.69
C ASP A 90 -8.41 3.33 -7.68
N TYR A 91 -8.76 3.36 -6.38
CA TYR A 91 -7.79 3.35 -5.29
C TYR A 91 -7.26 1.95 -5.01
N ARG A 92 -5.93 1.81 -4.90
CA ARG A 92 -5.24 0.57 -4.52
C ARG A 92 -4.52 0.77 -3.20
N PHE A 93 -4.45 -0.30 -2.41
CA PHE A 93 -3.64 -0.31 -1.20
C PHE A 93 -2.16 -0.17 -1.56
N ARG A 94 -1.47 0.73 -0.86
CA ARG A 94 -0.04 1.04 -1.07
C ARG A 94 0.85 0.73 0.13
N GLY A 95 0.26 0.24 1.21
CA GLY A 95 0.97 -0.07 2.44
C GLY A 95 0.47 0.78 3.60
N THR A 96 1.27 0.84 4.65
CA THR A 96 0.94 1.59 5.86
C THR A 96 1.90 2.77 6.07
N GLN A 97 1.40 3.81 6.74
CA GLN A 97 2.19 4.89 7.31
C GLN A 97 1.97 4.90 8.83
N GLY A 98 3.06 5.03 9.59
CA GLY A 98 3.01 4.91 11.05
C GLY A 98 2.42 3.58 11.53
N THR A 99 1.82 3.55 12.71
CA THR A 99 1.28 2.31 13.29
C THR A 99 -0.15 2.01 12.84
N TYR A 100 -0.94 3.01 12.44
CA TYR A 100 -2.39 2.82 12.31
C TYR A 100 -2.97 3.26 10.97
N GLU A 101 -2.19 3.82 10.06
CA GLU A 101 -2.76 4.35 8.82
C GLU A 101 -2.50 3.43 7.64
N LEU A 102 -3.57 2.94 7.02
CA LEU A 102 -3.54 2.33 5.70
C LEU A 102 -3.52 3.42 4.65
N VAL A 103 -2.64 3.29 3.66
CA VAL A 103 -2.48 4.24 2.55
C VAL A 103 -3.09 3.66 1.29
N PHE A 104 -3.94 4.44 0.64
CA PHE A 104 -4.51 4.11 -0.66
C PHE A 104 -4.25 5.23 -1.65
N ALA A 105 -3.82 4.88 -2.85
CA ALA A 105 -3.55 5.83 -3.92
C ALA A 105 -4.26 5.40 -5.21
N PRO A 106 -4.68 6.37 -6.05
CA PRO A 106 -5.22 6.05 -7.36
C PRO A 106 -4.17 5.39 -8.24
N ILE A 107 -4.60 4.52 -9.16
CA ILE A 107 -3.70 3.95 -10.19
C ILE A 107 -3.22 5.01 -11.18
N ARG A 108 -4.07 6.02 -11.44
CA ARG A 108 -3.81 7.08 -12.40
C ARG A 108 -3.47 8.39 -11.69
N VAL A 109 -2.42 9.04 -12.17
CA VAL A 109 -1.99 10.37 -11.71
C VAL A 109 -2.61 11.42 -12.63
N LYS A 110 -2.94 12.60 -12.09
CA LYS A 110 -3.41 13.75 -12.89
C LYS A 110 -2.26 14.35 -13.70
N GLU A 111 -2.60 15.06 -14.78
CA GLU A 111 -1.61 15.77 -15.61
C GLU A 111 -0.77 16.79 -14.83
N ASP A 112 -1.32 17.37 -13.74
CA ASP A 112 -0.62 18.29 -12.85
C ASP A 112 0.43 17.62 -11.93
N GLY A 113 0.66 16.31 -12.10
CA GLY A 113 1.60 15.51 -11.32
C GLY A 113 1.18 15.33 -9.87
N SER A 114 -0.06 15.66 -9.51
CA SER A 114 -0.57 15.49 -8.16
C SER A 114 -1.52 14.30 -8.05
N LEU A 115 -1.54 13.70 -6.85
CA LEU A 115 -2.53 12.69 -6.50
C LEU A 115 -3.19 13.03 -5.16
N THR A 116 -4.43 12.57 -5.00
CA THR A 116 -5.07 12.52 -3.68
C THR A 116 -4.92 11.10 -3.17
N VAL A 117 -4.26 10.93 -2.02
CA VAL A 117 -4.26 9.66 -1.28
C VAL A 117 -5.39 9.64 -0.27
N ILE A 118 -5.92 8.45 -0.01
CA ILE A 118 -6.82 8.19 1.11
C ILE A 118 -6.00 7.51 2.20
N LEU A 119 -6.11 8.04 3.41
CA LEU A 119 -5.47 7.50 4.60
C LEU A 119 -6.60 7.05 5.53
N TYR A 120 -6.56 5.78 5.92
CA TYR A 120 -7.55 5.18 6.80
C TYR A 120 -6.89 4.76 8.09
N ASN A 121 -7.31 5.37 9.20
CA ASN A 121 -6.82 5.01 10.52
C ASN A 121 -7.58 3.77 11.02
N THR A 122 -6.89 2.65 11.24
CA THR A 122 -7.51 1.38 11.66
C THR A 122 -8.01 1.39 13.11
N ASP A 123 -7.47 2.27 13.96
CA ASP A 123 -7.87 2.40 15.36
C ASP A 123 -9.15 3.24 15.48
N THR A 124 -9.14 4.44 14.90
CA THR A 124 -10.30 5.36 14.96
C THR A 124 -11.35 5.10 13.87
N GLN A 125 -11.02 4.28 12.88
CA GLN A 125 -11.82 4.01 11.68
C GLN A 125 -12.17 5.26 10.87
N ALA A 126 -11.34 6.31 10.98
CA ALA A 126 -11.53 7.57 10.29
C ALA A 126 -10.76 7.61 8.96
N PHE A 127 -11.34 8.29 7.98
CA PHE A 127 -10.68 8.60 6.72
C PHE A 127 -10.19 10.05 6.69
N ARG A 128 -9.06 10.26 6.02
CA ARG A 128 -8.62 11.58 5.56
C ARG A 128 -8.09 11.51 4.13
N ARG A 129 -8.26 12.59 3.39
CA ARG A 129 -7.63 12.77 2.08
C ARG A 129 -6.42 13.67 2.23
N SER A 130 -5.33 13.34 1.54
CA SER A 130 -4.14 14.19 1.47
C SER A 130 -3.73 14.37 0.02
N LYS A 131 -3.40 15.61 -0.38
CA LYS A 131 -2.82 15.88 -1.69
C LYS A 131 -1.32 15.66 -1.60
N VAL A 132 -0.78 14.81 -2.46
CA VAL A 132 0.64 14.51 -2.56
C VAL A 132 1.11 14.95 -3.94
N GLN A 133 2.22 15.68 -3.98
CA GLN A 133 2.90 16.03 -5.23
C GLN A 133 3.87 14.90 -5.59
N MET A 134 3.78 14.38 -6.81
CA MET A 134 4.77 13.42 -7.28
C MET A 134 6.08 14.13 -7.59
N MET A 135 7.20 13.51 -7.22
CA MET A 135 8.51 13.90 -7.71
C MET A 135 8.71 13.26 -9.10
N GLY A 136 8.97 14.08 -10.12
CA GLY A 136 9.17 13.67 -11.53
C GLY A 136 7.98 13.95 -12.46
N GLU A 137 8.22 13.92 -13.78
CA GLU A 137 7.22 14.23 -14.81
C GLU A 137 6.05 13.23 -14.80
N GLY A 138 4.82 13.75 -14.91
CA GLY A 138 3.56 13.09 -14.54
C GLY A 138 2.97 12.09 -15.54
N HIS A 139 3.79 11.21 -16.13
CA HIS A 139 3.32 10.30 -17.17
C HIS A 139 3.48 8.80 -16.88
N GLU A 140 3.80 8.41 -15.64
CA GLU A 140 4.13 7.01 -15.35
C GLU A 140 3.10 6.28 -14.50
N PHE A 141 2.67 5.10 -14.98
CA PHE A 141 2.11 4.04 -14.16
C PHE A 141 3.20 3.53 -13.22
N ARG A 142 3.32 4.11 -12.03
CA ARG A 142 4.39 3.72 -11.10
C ARG A 142 4.01 2.45 -10.35
N PHE A 143 4.76 1.39 -10.65
CA PHE A 143 4.63 0.05 -10.04
C PHE A 143 5.27 -0.06 -8.66
N VAL A 144 5.99 0.97 -8.21
CA VAL A 144 6.55 1.08 -6.86
C VAL A 144 6.28 2.49 -6.34
N ASP A 145 5.51 2.59 -5.26
CA ASP A 145 5.27 3.85 -4.56
C ASP A 145 5.88 3.69 -3.18
N THR A 146 6.94 4.43 -2.90
CA THR A 146 7.55 4.46 -1.56
C THR A 146 7.09 5.74 -0.87
N PHE A 147 6.14 5.59 0.06
CA PHE A 147 5.74 6.68 0.95
C PHE A 147 6.78 6.76 2.07
N LEU A 148 7.79 7.61 1.87
CA LEU A 148 8.77 7.91 2.89
C LEU A 148 8.15 8.93 3.84
N ASP A 149 8.12 8.60 5.13
CA ASP A 149 7.93 9.60 6.18
C ASP A 149 9.25 10.40 6.24
N HIS A 150 9.39 11.36 5.33
CA HIS A 150 10.50 12.28 5.36
C HIS A 150 10.28 13.20 6.57
N VAL A 151 10.87 12.84 7.70
CA VAL A 151 11.24 13.86 8.67
C VAL A 151 12.33 14.64 7.96
N ASP A 152 12.02 15.87 7.51
CA ASP A 152 13.02 16.88 7.19
C ASP A 152 13.89 17.07 8.44
N SER A 153 14.89 16.22 8.62
CA SER A 153 16.02 16.56 9.46
C SER A 153 16.81 17.55 8.64
N THR A 154 16.59 18.84 8.89
CA THR A 154 17.45 19.93 8.43
C THR A 154 18.86 19.88 9.04
N LEU A 155 19.30 18.72 9.54
CA LEU A 155 20.62 18.46 10.11
C LEU A 155 21.33 17.42 9.23
N LEU A 156 21.59 17.80 7.98
CA LEU A 156 22.81 17.38 7.33
C LEU A 156 23.91 18.35 7.82
N ILE A 157 24.86 17.79 8.56
CA ILE A 157 26.09 18.45 9.04
C ILE A 157 26.91 18.93 7.85
#